data_AF-A0A651G6Q7-F1
#
_entry.id   AF-A0A651G6Q7-F1
#
_cell.length_a   1.000
_cell.length_b   1.000
_cell.length_c   1.000
_cell.angle_alpha   90.00
_cell.angle_beta   90.00
_cell.angle_gamma   90.00
#
_symmetry.space_group_name_H-M   'P 1'
#
loop_
_entity.id
_entity.type
_entity.pdbx_description
1 polymer ?
#
loop_
_entity_poly.entity_id
_entity_poly.type
_entity_poly.pdbx_seq_one_letter_code
_entity_poly.pdbx_strand_id
1 'polypeptide(L)'
;MWFTKKKVARSKKYFTDEWVGEWKRALEESELYKVKGKEWNASVLLRMDPPSPALKKESYIGFYLDLQYGECHELRYADETDRDIADVILKADESTWLTLIEQKKDPAMMIMKGSLKLEKGSLVMLTNQKQAAKALLQTAPSYEKESLDEEYISETIDKIPVRRKHISFNTTNRGLDFESFPMKLFQKAKQFGVWDPASISFEKDREDWKKLSDDEKTIIIHLSSLFMAGEEAVTLDLLPLIQTISKEGRLEEEIFLTSFLWEEAKHTEFFSRFVKEVFVERPDFEQFHKPFYKKLFYRQLPEDLNRLYTDSSPLAQLKASGTYNMIVEGTLAETGYEAYHKMLKENNLLPGLQDGIIKLKQDESRHIAYGLYLINRLLNDNSDCSAPFEKHLEELLDDATNVIHEIFEPYDVVPFGLEKEWFLNYAIKQFQQRINKLGIY
;
A
#
# COMPACT_ATOMS: atom_id res chain seq x y z
N MET A 1 5.12 13.70 -35.99
CA MET A 1 5.88 12.80 -36.91
C MET A 1 7.15 12.19 -36.30
N TRP A 2 7.84 12.84 -35.34
CA TRP A 2 9.09 12.31 -34.77
C TRP A 2 8.89 11.16 -33.76
N PHE A 3 7.87 11.27 -32.90
CA PHE A 3 7.51 10.22 -31.92
C PHE A 3 7.09 8.88 -32.56
N THR A 4 6.36 8.94 -33.69
CA THR A 4 5.89 7.75 -34.42
C THR A 4 7.05 6.96 -35.03
N LYS A 5 8.10 7.64 -35.55
CA LYS A 5 9.30 7.00 -36.08
C LYS A 5 10.14 6.31 -35.00
N LYS A 6 10.25 6.89 -33.79
CA LYS A 6 10.92 6.26 -32.64
C LYS A 6 10.18 5.00 -32.16
N LYS A 7 8.84 5.05 -32.07
CA LYS A 7 8.01 3.91 -31.66
C LYS A 7 8.14 2.72 -32.62
N VAL A 8 8.12 2.99 -33.93
CA VAL A 8 8.31 1.98 -35.01
C VAL A 8 9.75 1.44 -35.09
N ALA A 9 10.76 2.22 -34.69
CA ALA A 9 12.15 1.75 -34.62
C ALA A 9 12.44 0.93 -33.34
N ARG A 10 11.73 1.20 -32.24
CA ARG A 10 11.84 0.47 -30.96
C ARG A 10 11.24 -0.93 -31.06
N SER A 11 10.05 -1.07 -31.65
CA SER A 11 9.39 -2.39 -31.83
C SER A 11 10.11 -3.34 -32.79
N LYS A 12 10.99 -2.83 -33.67
CA LYS A 12 11.76 -3.67 -34.61
C LYS A 12 12.87 -4.49 -33.98
N LYS A 13 13.24 -4.23 -32.72
CA LYS A 13 14.33 -4.94 -32.03
C LYS A 13 13.85 -5.99 -31.03
N TYR A 14 12.67 -5.82 -30.47
CA TYR A 14 12.09 -6.74 -29.49
C TYR A 14 11.21 -7.77 -30.19
N PHE A 15 11.05 -8.94 -29.56
CA PHE A 15 10.12 -9.99 -30.01
C PHE A 15 10.43 -10.62 -31.38
N THR A 16 11.64 -10.43 -31.90
CA THR A 16 12.15 -11.08 -33.11
C THR A 16 12.69 -12.48 -32.81
N ASP A 17 12.89 -13.32 -33.83
CA ASP A 17 13.51 -14.65 -33.66
C ASP A 17 14.89 -14.57 -32.98
N GLU A 18 15.66 -13.53 -33.35
CA GLU A 18 16.97 -13.26 -32.77
C GLU A 18 16.85 -12.90 -31.29
N TRP A 19 15.93 -12.01 -30.93
CA TRP A 19 15.69 -11.60 -29.53
C TRP A 19 15.21 -12.77 -28.65
N VAL A 20 14.29 -13.60 -29.17
CA VAL A 20 13.79 -14.79 -28.45
C VAL A 20 14.92 -15.80 -28.25
N GLY A 21 15.77 -16.00 -29.26
CA GLY A 21 16.95 -16.86 -29.17
C GLY A 21 18.01 -16.35 -28.19
N GLU A 22 18.22 -15.03 -28.13
CA GLU A 22 19.09 -14.39 -27.13
C GLU A 22 18.55 -14.56 -25.72
N TRP A 23 17.25 -14.33 -25.50
CA TRP A 23 16.63 -14.50 -24.20
C TRP A 23 16.74 -15.95 -23.70
N LYS A 24 16.43 -16.92 -24.56
CA LYS A 24 16.57 -18.34 -24.21
C LYS A 24 17.98 -18.68 -23.73
N ARG A 25 19.01 -18.26 -24.48
CA ARG A 25 20.42 -18.50 -24.10
C ARG A 25 20.78 -17.81 -22.79
N ALA A 26 20.41 -16.54 -22.63
CA ALA A 26 20.67 -15.78 -21.41
C ALA A 26 19.98 -16.40 -20.18
N LEU A 27 18.79 -16.98 -20.36
CA LEU A 27 18.06 -17.67 -19.30
C LEU A 27 18.75 -19.00 -18.91
N GLU A 28 19.17 -19.80 -19.89
CA GLU A 28 19.90 -21.06 -19.67
C GLU A 28 21.26 -20.84 -18.97
N GLU A 29 21.94 -19.73 -19.26
CA GLU A 29 23.24 -19.35 -18.68
C GLU A 29 23.12 -18.63 -17.32
N SER A 30 21.91 -18.23 -16.90
CA SER A 30 21.71 -17.42 -15.69
C SER A 30 21.80 -18.21 -14.39
N GLU A 31 22.95 -18.12 -13.71
CA GLU A 31 23.12 -18.66 -12.35
C GLU A 31 22.13 -18.03 -11.35
N LEU A 32 21.76 -16.77 -11.56
CA LEU A 32 20.77 -16.08 -10.72
C LEU A 32 19.39 -16.75 -10.84
N TYR A 33 18.94 -17.06 -12.05
CA TYR A 33 17.66 -17.75 -12.26
C TYR A 33 17.71 -19.19 -11.75
N LYS A 34 18.82 -19.93 -11.97
CA LYS A 34 19.01 -21.27 -11.42
C LYS A 34 18.90 -21.33 -9.90
N VAL A 35 19.29 -20.27 -9.19
CA VAL A 35 19.17 -20.18 -7.72
C VAL A 35 17.78 -19.72 -7.29
N LYS A 36 17.26 -18.64 -7.90
CA LYS A 36 16.00 -18.03 -7.47
C LYS A 36 14.76 -18.80 -7.94
N GLY A 37 14.85 -19.50 -9.07
CA GLY A 37 13.79 -20.31 -9.65
C GLY A 37 13.70 -21.75 -9.13
N LYS A 38 14.51 -22.15 -8.13
CA LYS A 38 14.56 -23.54 -7.64
C LYS A 38 13.22 -24.09 -7.15
N GLU A 39 12.33 -23.23 -6.67
CA GLU A 39 11.00 -23.63 -6.19
C GLU A 39 9.91 -23.41 -7.25
N TRP A 40 10.27 -22.92 -8.44
CA TRP A 40 9.35 -22.70 -9.54
C TRP A 40 9.14 -23.99 -10.32
N ASN A 41 7.91 -24.45 -10.45
CA ASN A 41 7.58 -25.64 -11.25
C ASN A 41 6.22 -25.44 -11.93
N ALA A 42 6.19 -24.59 -12.95
CA ALA A 42 4.98 -24.23 -13.67
C ALA A 42 5.33 -23.64 -15.04
N SER A 43 4.56 -24.02 -16.05
CA SER A 43 4.61 -23.39 -17.37
C SER A 43 3.96 -22.00 -17.34
N VAL A 44 4.52 -21.06 -18.11
CA VAL A 44 4.09 -19.66 -18.15
C VAL A 44 3.80 -19.22 -19.58
N LEU A 45 2.63 -18.64 -19.79
CA LEU A 45 2.26 -17.93 -20.99
C LEU A 45 2.26 -16.42 -20.73
N LEU A 46 3.16 -15.70 -21.41
CA LEU A 46 3.21 -14.24 -21.43
C LEU A 46 2.41 -13.73 -22.64
N ARG A 47 1.12 -13.45 -22.43
CA ARG A 47 0.15 -13.07 -23.46
C ARG A 47 0.16 -11.57 -23.72
N MET A 48 0.16 -11.20 -25.00
CA MET A 48 0.00 -9.84 -25.50
C MET A 48 -1.45 -9.60 -25.89
N ASP A 49 -2.08 -8.56 -25.33
CA ASP A 49 -3.47 -8.20 -25.61
C ASP A 49 -3.62 -6.68 -25.84
N PRO A 50 -3.88 -6.22 -27.09
CA PRO A 50 -4.00 -7.03 -28.30
C PRO A 50 -2.66 -7.65 -28.75
N PRO A 51 -2.67 -8.66 -29.62
CA PRO A 51 -1.44 -9.23 -30.19
C PRO A 51 -0.56 -8.14 -30.80
N SER A 52 0.74 -8.16 -30.45
CA SER A 52 1.68 -7.17 -30.96
C SER A 52 1.94 -7.39 -32.45
N PRO A 53 1.92 -6.34 -33.29
CA PRO A 53 2.37 -6.40 -34.68
C PRO A 53 3.85 -6.79 -34.84
N ALA A 54 4.63 -6.76 -33.76
CA ALA A 54 6.03 -7.17 -33.77
C ALA A 54 6.20 -8.70 -33.68
N LEU A 55 5.14 -9.44 -33.33
CA LEU A 55 5.17 -10.90 -33.34
C LEU A 55 5.28 -11.43 -34.77
N LYS A 56 6.02 -12.52 -34.93
CA LYS A 56 6.37 -13.11 -36.23
C LYS A 56 5.16 -13.48 -37.12
N LYS A 57 4.05 -13.88 -36.51
CA LYS A 57 2.83 -14.31 -37.19
C LYS A 57 1.62 -13.71 -36.48
N GLU A 58 0.57 -13.38 -37.25
CA GLU A 58 -0.71 -12.91 -36.71
C GLU A 58 -1.39 -13.94 -35.79
N SER A 59 -1.07 -15.23 -35.95
CA SER A 59 -1.57 -16.31 -35.09
C SER A 59 -0.88 -16.37 -33.72
N TYR A 60 0.23 -15.66 -33.52
CA TYR A 60 0.93 -15.67 -32.24
C TYR A 60 0.34 -14.64 -31.28
N ILE A 61 0.21 -15.05 -30.02
CA ILE A 61 -0.39 -14.27 -28.96
C ILE A 61 0.61 -13.88 -27.86
N GLY A 62 1.86 -14.32 -27.96
CA GLY A 62 2.89 -14.03 -26.94
C GLY A 62 4.00 -15.06 -26.90
N PHE A 63 4.47 -15.39 -25.69
CA PHE A 63 5.55 -16.37 -25.45
C PHE A 63 5.14 -17.45 -24.46
N TYR A 64 5.48 -18.69 -24.78
CA TYR A 64 5.34 -19.84 -23.89
C TYR A 64 6.71 -20.20 -23.32
N LEU A 65 6.74 -20.42 -22.01
CA LEU A 65 7.92 -20.82 -21.25
C LEU A 65 7.61 -22.07 -20.42
N ASP A 66 8.40 -23.11 -20.56
CA ASP A 66 8.38 -24.28 -19.67
C ASP A 66 9.52 -24.15 -18.65
N LEU A 67 9.15 -23.82 -17.41
CA LEU A 67 10.06 -23.44 -16.34
C LEU A 67 9.95 -24.42 -15.17
N GLN A 68 11.05 -25.11 -14.87
CA GLN A 68 11.08 -26.14 -13.84
C GLN A 68 12.40 -26.07 -13.05
N TYR A 69 12.28 -25.87 -11.74
CA TYR A 69 13.35 -25.92 -10.75
C TYR A 69 14.60 -25.10 -11.10
N GLY A 70 14.41 -23.93 -11.70
CA GLY A 70 15.47 -23.01 -12.11
C GLY A 70 16.03 -23.27 -13.52
N GLU A 71 15.42 -24.20 -14.27
CA GLU A 71 15.74 -24.49 -15.66
C GLU A 71 14.60 -24.05 -16.60
N CYS A 72 14.97 -23.70 -17.83
CA CYS A 72 14.03 -23.40 -18.90
C CYS A 72 14.14 -24.48 -19.98
N HIS A 73 13.15 -25.34 -20.08
CA HIS A 73 13.15 -26.44 -21.06
C HIS A 73 12.66 -25.98 -22.43
N GLU A 74 11.74 -25.01 -22.45
CA GLU A 74 11.18 -24.46 -23.67
C GLU A 74 10.95 -22.95 -23.54
N LEU A 75 11.33 -22.19 -24.57
CA LEU A 75 11.00 -20.77 -24.73
C LEU A 75 10.73 -20.54 -26.22
N ARG A 76 9.48 -20.24 -26.57
CA ARG A 76 9.03 -20.04 -27.97
C ARG A 76 7.86 -19.08 -28.07
N TYR A 77 7.51 -18.70 -29.29
CA TYR A 77 6.23 -18.03 -29.54
C TYR A 77 5.06 -18.94 -29.16
N ALA A 78 4.03 -18.33 -28.61
CA ALA A 78 2.78 -18.99 -28.24
C ALA A 78 1.65 -18.68 -29.22
N ASP A 79 0.77 -19.64 -29.45
CA ASP A 79 -0.52 -19.46 -30.12
C ASP A 79 -1.69 -19.75 -29.15
N GLU A 80 -2.94 -19.65 -29.62
CA GLU A 80 -4.13 -19.84 -28.78
C GLU A 80 -4.21 -21.24 -28.14
N THR A 81 -3.59 -22.27 -28.72
CA THR A 81 -3.61 -23.62 -28.15
C THR A 81 -2.75 -23.73 -26.88
N ASP A 82 -1.80 -22.81 -26.70
CA ASP A 82 -0.91 -22.81 -25.53
C ASP A 82 -1.62 -22.37 -24.23
N ARG A 83 -2.80 -21.74 -24.32
CA ARG A 83 -3.60 -21.34 -23.15
C ARG A 83 -4.11 -22.53 -22.35
N ASP A 84 -4.39 -23.63 -23.05
CA ASP A 84 -4.91 -24.83 -22.42
C ASP A 84 -3.84 -25.54 -21.59
N ILE A 85 -2.58 -25.51 -22.07
CA ILE A 85 -1.45 -26.21 -21.44
C ILE A 85 -0.68 -25.36 -20.42
N ALA A 86 -0.74 -24.02 -20.51
CA ALA A 86 -0.01 -23.16 -19.57
C ALA A 86 -0.63 -23.18 -18.17
N ASP A 87 0.19 -23.35 -17.13
CA ASP A 87 -0.24 -23.32 -15.72
C ASP A 87 -0.53 -21.89 -15.26
N VAL A 88 0.27 -20.93 -15.73
CA VAL A 88 0.14 -19.51 -15.43
C VAL A 88 0.00 -18.71 -16.74
N ILE A 89 -0.99 -17.83 -16.82
CA ILE A 89 -1.17 -16.91 -17.95
C ILE A 89 -1.13 -15.48 -17.41
N LEU A 90 -0.10 -14.73 -17.82
CA LEU A 90 0.04 -13.31 -17.56
C LEU A 90 -0.27 -12.54 -18.85
N LYS A 91 -1.06 -11.49 -18.75
CA LYS A 91 -1.64 -10.77 -19.88
C LYS A 91 -1.41 -9.28 -19.75
N ALA A 92 -0.81 -8.65 -20.76
CA ALA A 92 -0.67 -7.20 -20.85
C ALA A 92 -0.53 -6.73 -22.30
N ASP A 93 -0.56 -5.41 -22.53
CA ASP A 93 -0.23 -4.84 -23.83
C ASP A 93 1.29 -4.82 -24.11
N GLU A 94 1.67 -4.59 -25.37
CA GLU A 94 3.08 -4.54 -25.82
C GLU A 94 3.90 -3.54 -24.99
N SER A 95 3.36 -2.35 -24.70
CA SER A 95 4.07 -1.31 -23.93
C SER A 95 4.38 -1.74 -22.51
N THR A 96 3.47 -2.46 -21.87
CA THR A 96 3.64 -2.99 -20.52
C THR A 96 4.73 -4.05 -20.49
N TRP A 97 4.74 -4.96 -21.47
CA TRP A 97 5.79 -5.96 -21.60
C TRP A 97 7.18 -5.34 -21.85
N LEU A 98 7.27 -4.36 -22.75
CA LEU A 98 8.51 -3.64 -22.99
C LEU A 98 9.00 -2.92 -21.73
N THR A 99 8.09 -2.31 -20.98
CA THR A 99 8.41 -1.64 -19.70
C THR A 99 8.98 -2.64 -18.68
N LEU A 100 8.39 -3.83 -18.55
CA LEU A 100 8.89 -4.89 -17.66
C LEU A 100 10.31 -5.33 -18.03
N ILE A 101 10.55 -5.56 -19.32
CA ILE A 101 11.84 -6.02 -19.84
C ILE A 101 12.91 -4.94 -19.67
N GLU A 102 12.61 -3.70 -20.05
CA GLU A 102 13.59 -2.60 -20.03
C GLU A 102 13.91 -2.14 -18.61
N GLN A 103 12.91 -2.03 -17.73
CA GLN A 103 13.12 -1.54 -16.37
C GLN A 103 13.56 -2.64 -15.39
N LYS A 104 13.60 -3.92 -15.83
CA LYS A 104 13.95 -5.09 -14.99
C LYS A 104 13.20 -5.11 -13.65
N LYS A 105 11.95 -4.63 -13.67
CA LYS A 105 11.09 -4.45 -12.48
C LYS A 105 10.43 -5.76 -12.07
N ASP A 106 10.02 -5.82 -10.81
CA ASP A 106 9.23 -6.93 -10.27
C ASP A 106 7.84 -6.99 -10.95
N PRO A 107 7.47 -8.09 -11.62
CA PRO A 107 6.18 -8.20 -12.29
C PRO A 107 5.00 -8.22 -11.31
N ALA A 108 5.21 -8.57 -10.04
CA ALA A 108 4.17 -8.50 -9.01
C ALA A 108 3.59 -7.09 -8.91
N MET A 109 4.43 -6.05 -9.09
CA MET A 109 3.99 -4.65 -9.07
C MET A 109 3.02 -4.31 -10.18
N MET A 110 3.21 -4.82 -11.39
CA MET A 110 2.30 -4.57 -12.51
C MET A 110 1.01 -5.37 -12.40
N ILE A 111 1.06 -6.54 -11.74
CA ILE A 111 -0.15 -7.30 -11.38
C ILE A 111 -0.97 -6.52 -10.35
N MET A 112 -0.29 -5.98 -9.33
CA MET A 112 -0.88 -5.08 -8.35
C MET A 112 -1.33 -3.74 -8.94
N LYS A 113 -0.95 -3.34 -10.15
CA LYS A 113 -1.48 -2.14 -10.83
C LYS A 113 -2.62 -2.45 -11.81
N GLY A 114 -2.87 -3.74 -12.08
CA GLY A 114 -3.84 -4.21 -13.08
C GLY A 114 -3.41 -4.00 -14.54
N SER A 115 -2.22 -3.44 -14.78
CA SER A 115 -1.61 -3.29 -16.10
C SER A 115 -1.08 -4.63 -16.63
N LEU A 116 -0.60 -5.49 -15.73
CA LEU A 116 -0.39 -6.91 -15.97
C LEU A 116 -1.54 -7.67 -15.32
N LYS A 117 -2.21 -8.57 -16.02
CA LYS A 117 -3.35 -9.33 -15.51
C LYS A 117 -2.99 -10.80 -15.39
N LEU A 118 -3.25 -11.38 -14.23
CA LEU A 118 -3.22 -12.83 -14.06
C LEU A 118 -4.54 -13.40 -14.61
N GLU A 119 -4.49 -14.02 -15.79
CA GLU A 119 -5.65 -14.63 -16.44
C GLU A 119 -5.87 -16.08 -15.96
N LYS A 120 -4.79 -16.80 -15.62
CA LYS A 120 -4.80 -18.17 -15.09
C LYS A 120 -3.59 -18.34 -14.15
N GLY A 121 -3.75 -19.07 -13.05
CA GLY A 121 -2.68 -19.32 -12.07
C GLY A 121 -2.99 -18.73 -10.68
N SER A 122 -2.01 -18.78 -9.77
CA SER A 122 -2.14 -18.33 -8.38
C SER A 122 -1.33 -17.05 -8.10
N LEU A 123 -2.00 -16.01 -7.60
CA LEU A 123 -1.34 -14.77 -7.21
C LEU A 123 -0.41 -14.96 -6.00
N VAL A 124 -0.78 -15.85 -5.07
CA VAL A 124 0.03 -16.22 -3.91
C VAL A 124 1.35 -16.87 -4.35
N MET A 125 1.29 -17.77 -5.34
CA MET A 125 2.49 -18.37 -5.94
C MET A 125 3.40 -17.29 -6.52
N LEU A 126 2.85 -16.36 -7.31
CA LEU A 126 3.63 -15.28 -7.94
C LEU A 126 4.25 -14.32 -6.91
N THR A 127 3.55 -14.04 -5.82
CA THR A 127 4.02 -13.16 -4.75
C THR A 127 5.14 -13.84 -3.95
N ASN A 128 4.96 -15.11 -3.58
CA ASN A 128 5.97 -15.89 -2.87
C ASN A 128 7.22 -16.13 -3.72
N GLN A 129 7.05 -16.26 -5.04
CA GLN A 129 8.15 -16.51 -5.99
C GLN A 129 8.57 -15.25 -6.77
N LYS A 130 8.35 -14.05 -6.22
CA LYS A 130 8.68 -12.75 -6.87
C LYS A 130 10.14 -12.65 -7.31
N GLN A 131 11.06 -13.23 -6.53
CA GLN A 131 12.49 -13.26 -6.88
C GLN A 131 12.79 -14.11 -8.11
N ALA A 132 12.05 -15.21 -8.33
CA ALA A 132 12.18 -16.04 -9.53
C ALA A 132 11.68 -15.31 -10.76
N ALA A 133 10.50 -14.67 -10.66
CA ALA A 133 9.91 -13.89 -11.75
C ALA A 133 10.78 -12.68 -12.13
N LYS A 134 11.36 -11.99 -11.13
CA LYS A 134 12.34 -10.91 -11.37
C LYS A 134 13.61 -11.43 -12.03
N ALA A 135 14.17 -12.54 -11.56
CA ALA A 135 15.36 -13.14 -12.14
C ALA A 135 15.13 -13.58 -13.60
N LEU A 136 13.95 -14.12 -13.93
CA LEU A 136 13.53 -14.45 -15.30
C LEU A 136 13.50 -13.22 -16.22
N LEU A 137 12.92 -12.11 -15.75
CA LEU A 137 12.87 -10.88 -16.55
C LEU A 137 14.25 -10.25 -16.75
N GLN A 138 15.14 -10.39 -15.77
CA GLN A 138 16.51 -9.87 -15.87
C GLN A 138 17.35 -10.55 -16.96
N THR A 139 16.96 -11.74 -17.42
CA THR A 139 17.63 -12.42 -18.54
C THR A 139 17.11 -11.98 -19.90
N ALA A 140 15.99 -11.25 -19.96
CA ALA A 140 15.44 -10.74 -21.20
C ALA A 140 16.35 -9.62 -21.76
N PRO A 141 16.78 -9.69 -23.04
CA PRO A 141 17.63 -8.66 -23.63
C PRO A 141 16.95 -7.28 -23.64
N SER A 142 17.62 -6.27 -23.08
CA SER A 142 17.17 -4.87 -23.04
C SER A 142 18.16 -3.96 -23.75
N TYR A 143 17.69 -2.97 -24.53
CA TYR A 143 18.54 -2.13 -25.38
C TYR A 143 18.64 -0.65 -24.93
N GLU A 144 18.29 -0.31 -23.69
CA GLU A 144 18.54 1.02 -23.10
C GLU A 144 19.85 1.05 -22.28
N LYS A 145 20.53 2.20 -22.32
CA LYS A 145 21.78 2.46 -21.58
C LYS A 145 21.51 2.47 -20.08
N GLU A 146 22.22 1.62 -19.35
CA GLU A 146 22.37 1.71 -17.89
C GLU A 146 22.94 3.09 -17.49
N SER A 147 22.24 3.81 -16.64
CA SER A 147 22.79 4.90 -15.84
C SER A 147 22.97 4.40 -14.41
N LEU A 148 24.21 4.52 -13.95
CA LEU A 148 24.79 3.99 -12.72
C LEU A 148 24.17 4.56 -11.43
N ASP A 149 24.20 3.70 -10.40
CA ASP A 149 24.05 4.02 -8.98
C ASP A 149 25.05 5.09 -8.52
N GLU A 150 24.63 5.99 -7.61
CA GLU A 150 25.55 6.67 -6.69
C GLU A 150 24.92 6.82 -5.28
N GLU A 151 25.74 6.47 -4.30
CA GLU A 151 25.52 6.48 -2.85
C GLU A 151 25.31 7.89 -2.28
N TYR A 152 24.39 8.00 -1.31
CA TYR A 152 24.25 9.19 -0.47
C TYR A 152 25.19 9.11 0.75
N ILE A 153 26.12 10.06 0.87
CA ILE A 153 26.85 10.35 2.11
C ILE A 153 26.04 11.34 2.94
N SER A 154 25.79 11.00 4.21
CA SER A 154 25.14 11.89 5.18
C SER A 154 26.15 12.81 5.85
N GLU A 155 25.81 14.10 5.99
CA GLU A 155 26.36 14.95 7.05
C GLU A 155 25.20 15.49 7.89
N THR A 156 25.19 15.11 9.17
CA THR A 156 24.30 15.66 10.20
C THR A 156 24.98 16.88 10.81
N ILE A 157 24.29 18.02 10.85
CA ILE A 157 24.60 19.11 11.77
C ILE A 157 23.37 19.37 12.62
N ASP A 158 23.47 19.03 13.90
CA ASP A 158 22.53 19.42 14.93
C ASP A 158 22.42 20.96 14.99
N LYS A 159 21.22 21.48 14.70
CA LYS A 159 20.82 22.83 15.08
C LYS A 159 19.57 22.76 15.92
N ILE A 160 19.74 23.02 17.21
CA ILE A 160 18.65 23.28 18.16
C ILE A 160 17.75 24.39 17.57
N PRO A 161 16.43 24.19 17.44
CA PRO A 161 15.57 25.19 16.82
C PRO A 161 15.38 26.37 17.77
N VAL A 162 16.04 27.48 17.45
CA VAL A 162 15.71 28.81 17.98
C VAL A 162 14.25 29.09 17.61
N ARG A 163 13.39 29.41 18.60
CA ARG A 163 12.02 29.89 18.36
C ARG A 163 12.08 31.04 17.34
N ARG A 164 11.62 30.81 16.11
CA ARG A 164 11.54 31.84 15.08
C ARG A 164 10.59 32.93 15.60
N LYS A 165 11.04 34.18 15.60
CA LYS A 165 10.18 35.33 15.89
C LYS A 165 9.09 35.38 14.82
N HIS A 166 7.83 35.58 15.21
CA HIS A 166 6.76 35.86 14.25
C HIS A 166 7.06 37.19 13.54
N ILE A 167 7.23 37.15 12.22
CA ILE A 167 7.52 38.34 11.40
C ILE A 167 6.22 39.03 10.97
N SER A 168 5.18 38.25 10.66
CA SER A 168 3.85 38.70 10.28
C SER A 168 2.82 37.61 10.53
N PHE A 169 1.53 37.96 10.65
CA PHE A 169 0.44 37.00 10.73
C PHE A 169 -0.40 36.99 9.46
N ASN A 170 -0.73 35.81 8.93
CA ASN A 170 -1.53 35.67 7.70
C ASN A 170 -2.89 36.38 7.84
N THR A 171 -3.55 36.24 8.99
CA THR A 171 -4.88 36.81 9.26
C THR A 171 -4.93 38.34 9.30
N THR A 172 -3.81 39.00 9.64
CA THR A 172 -3.70 40.47 9.61
C THR A 172 -3.19 41.01 8.27
N ASN A 173 -2.73 40.12 7.38
CA ASN A 173 -2.22 40.47 6.06
C ASN A 173 -3.16 39.91 4.97
N ARG A 174 -2.86 38.73 4.43
CA ARG A 174 -3.63 38.12 3.32
C ARG A 174 -5.01 37.55 3.71
N GLY A 175 -5.28 37.40 5.01
CA GLY A 175 -6.46 36.67 5.51
C GLY A 175 -6.34 35.16 5.37
N LEU A 176 -7.43 34.44 5.70
CA LEU A 176 -7.56 33.00 5.43
C LEU A 176 -8.14 32.78 4.03
N ASP A 177 -7.61 31.78 3.32
CA ASP A 177 -8.25 31.25 2.12
C ASP A 177 -9.33 30.23 2.51
N PHE A 178 -10.57 30.71 2.66
CA PHE A 178 -11.72 29.88 3.00
C PHE A 178 -12.11 28.88 1.90
N GLU A 179 -11.67 29.10 0.66
CA GLU A 179 -11.94 28.21 -0.47
C GLU A 179 -10.90 27.10 -0.64
N SER A 180 -9.79 27.19 0.09
CA SER A 180 -8.76 26.16 0.13
C SER A 180 -9.31 24.79 0.53
N PHE A 181 -8.72 23.73 -0.02
CA PHE A 181 -9.14 22.36 0.28
C PHE A 181 -9.04 22.02 1.78
N PRO A 182 -7.97 22.39 2.52
CA PRO A 182 -7.90 22.16 3.96
C PRO A 182 -9.00 22.89 4.74
N MET A 183 -9.33 24.14 4.39
CA MET A 183 -10.44 24.85 5.05
C MET A 183 -11.79 24.19 4.80
N LYS A 184 -12.02 23.65 3.60
CA LYS A 184 -13.21 22.85 3.29
C LYS A 184 -13.27 21.57 4.12
N LEU A 185 -12.15 20.87 4.29
CA LEU A 185 -12.06 19.72 5.18
C LEU A 185 -12.33 20.12 6.64
N PHE A 186 -11.81 21.25 7.10
CA PHE A 186 -12.06 21.74 8.47
C PHE A 186 -13.53 22.09 8.72
N GLN A 187 -14.24 22.67 7.73
CA GLN A 187 -15.69 22.85 7.86
C GLN A 187 -16.43 21.51 7.97
N LYS A 188 -16.02 20.51 7.18
CA LYS A 188 -16.59 19.16 7.26
C LYS A 188 -16.29 18.49 8.60
N ALA A 189 -15.08 18.64 9.14
CA ALA A 189 -14.71 18.12 10.46
C ALA A 189 -15.62 18.69 11.56
N LYS A 190 -15.86 20.01 11.57
CA LYS A 190 -16.81 20.61 12.52
C LYS A 190 -18.27 20.17 12.33
N GLN A 191 -18.66 19.77 11.13
CA GLN A 191 -20.03 19.33 10.86
C GLN A 191 -20.24 17.85 11.18
N PHE A 192 -19.25 17.02 10.90
CA PHE A 192 -19.39 15.55 10.89
C PHE A 192 -18.52 14.83 11.92
N GLY A 193 -17.43 15.46 12.37
CA GLY A 193 -16.49 14.91 13.35
C GLY A 193 -16.82 15.21 14.80
N VAL A 194 -17.97 15.85 15.09
CA VAL A 194 -18.33 16.29 16.45
C VAL A 194 -19.02 15.22 17.32
N TRP A 195 -18.94 13.96 16.91
CA TRP A 195 -19.41 12.86 17.75
C TRP A 195 -18.53 12.75 19.01
N ASP A 196 -19.16 12.37 20.11
CA ASP A 196 -18.50 12.24 21.41
C ASP A 196 -18.40 10.74 21.74
N PRO A 197 -17.18 10.17 21.86
CA PRO A 197 -17.01 8.81 22.33
C PRO A 197 -17.83 8.53 23.57
N ALA A 198 -17.89 9.44 24.55
CA ALA A 198 -18.60 9.29 25.82
C ALA A 198 -20.12 9.10 25.69
N SER A 199 -20.71 9.53 24.57
CA SER A 199 -22.13 9.39 24.29
C SER A 199 -22.55 8.00 23.79
N ILE A 200 -21.59 7.18 23.37
CA ILE A 200 -21.84 5.82 22.90
C ILE A 200 -22.09 4.90 24.11
N SER A 201 -23.21 4.17 24.09
CA SER A 201 -23.56 3.18 25.10
C SER A 201 -23.00 1.80 24.76
N PHE A 202 -22.28 1.19 25.71
CA PHE A 202 -21.79 -0.19 25.63
C PHE A 202 -22.60 -1.17 26.50
N GLU A 203 -23.82 -0.78 26.93
CA GLU A 203 -24.68 -1.65 27.73
C GLU A 203 -24.98 -2.96 27.02
N LYS A 204 -25.36 -2.87 25.74
CA LYS A 204 -25.69 -4.06 24.95
C LYS A 204 -24.45 -4.89 24.64
N ASP A 205 -23.33 -4.22 24.37
CA ASP A 205 -22.04 -4.84 24.10
C ASP A 205 -21.60 -5.73 25.27
N ARG A 206 -21.77 -5.29 26.52
CA ARG A 206 -21.54 -6.13 27.71
C ARG A 206 -22.38 -7.40 27.75
N GLU A 207 -23.64 -7.32 27.33
CA GLU A 207 -24.53 -8.48 27.31
C GLU A 207 -24.14 -9.48 26.23
N ASP A 208 -23.83 -8.97 25.04
CA ASP A 208 -23.46 -9.78 23.89
C ASP A 208 -22.08 -10.40 24.09
N TRP A 209 -21.14 -9.68 24.69
CA TRP A 209 -19.81 -10.17 25.04
C TRP A 209 -19.84 -11.46 25.86
N LYS A 210 -20.80 -11.58 26.79
CA LYS A 210 -20.95 -12.79 27.64
C LYS A 210 -21.41 -14.03 26.86
N LYS A 211 -22.02 -13.85 25.70
CA LYS A 211 -22.59 -14.93 24.88
C LYS A 211 -21.62 -15.44 23.82
N LEU A 212 -20.58 -14.67 23.51
CA LEU A 212 -19.55 -15.05 22.56
C LEU A 212 -18.73 -16.24 23.08
N SER A 213 -18.37 -17.13 22.16
CA SER A 213 -17.37 -18.16 22.39
C SER A 213 -15.99 -17.53 22.63
N ASP A 214 -15.05 -18.32 23.17
CA ASP A 214 -13.72 -17.82 23.49
C ASP A 214 -12.93 -17.47 22.22
N ASP A 215 -13.13 -18.20 21.12
CA ASP A 215 -12.50 -17.88 19.82
C ASP A 215 -13.04 -16.57 19.23
N GLU A 216 -14.36 -16.36 19.28
CA GLU A 216 -15.00 -15.10 18.86
C GLU A 216 -14.52 -13.91 19.68
N LYS A 217 -14.41 -14.06 21.01
CA LYS A 217 -13.83 -13.03 21.87
C LYS A 217 -12.37 -12.77 21.50
N THR A 218 -11.60 -13.83 21.26
CA THR A 218 -10.17 -13.74 20.97
C THR A 218 -9.90 -12.95 19.69
N ILE A 219 -10.64 -13.20 18.60
CA ILE A 219 -10.44 -12.44 17.36
C ILE A 219 -10.90 -10.97 17.48
N ILE A 220 -11.95 -10.69 18.26
CA ILE A 220 -12.37 -9.30 18.53
C ILE A 220 -11.34 -8.58 19.41
N ILE A 221 -10.79 -9.24 20.43
CA ILE A 221 -9.69 -8.70 21.25
C ILE A 221 -8.48 -8.43 20.35
N HIS A 222 -8.10 -9.40 19.52
CA HIS A 222 -6.96 -9.29 18.62
C HIS A 222 -7.09 -8.06 17.74
N LEU A 223 -8.18 -7.92 16.99
CA LEU A 223 -8.38 -6.76 16.12
C LEU A 223 -8.43 -5.45 16.91
N SER A 224 -9.12 -5.43 18.05
CA SER A 224 -9.23 -4.23 18.90
C SER A 224 -7.88 -3.81 19.47
N SER A 225 -6.99 -4.77 19.78
CA SER A 225 -5.62 -4.50 20.20
C SER A 225 -4.85 -3.69 19.16
N LEU A 226 -4.96 -4.10 17.89
CA LEU A 226 -4.24 -3.46 16.79
C LEU A 226 -4.78 -2.05 16.52
N PHE A 227 -6.09 -1.85 16.62
CA PHE A 227 -6.67 -0.51 16.53
C PHE A 227 -6.25 0.35 17.71
N MET A 228 -6.39 -0.12 18.96
CA MET A 228 -6.00 0.65 20.14
C MET A 228 -4.59 1.21 20.08
N ALA A 229 -3.61 0.35 19.77
CA ALA A 229 -2.22 0.78 19.65
C ALA A 229 -2.00 1.64 18.38
N GLY A 230 -2.76 1.37 17.31
CA GLY A 230 -2.76 2.18 16.10
C GLY A 230 -3.22 3.60 16.35
N GLU A 231 -4.41 3.79 16.95
CA GLU A 231 -4.99 5.10 17.26
C GLU A 231 -4.11 5.92 18.19
N GLU A 232 -3.51 5.28 19.19
CA GLU A 232 -2.57 5.96 20.09
C GLU A 232 -1.29 6.37 19.32
N ALA A 233 -0.74 5.50 18.47
CA ALA A 233 0.45 5.81 17.69
C ALA A 233 0.20 6.99 16.73
N VAL A 234 -0.89 6.98 15.97
CA VAL A 234 -1.22 8.07 15.03
C VAL A 234 -1.52 9.39 15.75
N THR A 235 -2.14 9.35 16.93
CA THR A 235 -2.33 10.52 17.81
C THR A 235 -0.98 11.13 18.22
N LEU A 236 0.01 10.31 18.58
CA LEU A 236 1.33 10.78 19.00
C LEU A 236 2.17 11.27 17.82
N ASP A 237 2.19 10.48 16.75
CA ASP A 237 3.12 10.63 15.64
C ASP A 237 2.66 11.65 14.60
N LEU A 238 1.44 12.21 14.69
CA LEU A 238 1.00 13.29 13.78
C LEU A 238 1.69 14.64 14.08
N LEU A 239 2.11 14.87 15.34
CA LEU A 239 2.65 16.16 15.82
C LEU A 239 3.83 16.72 14.99
N PRO A 240 4.83 15.92 14.56
CA PRO A 240 5.91 16.40 13.70
C PRO A 240 5.43 16.96 12.36
N LEU A 241 4.39 16.37 11.76
CA LEU A 241 3.80 16.85 10.51
C LEU A 241 3.11 18.20 10.71
N ILE A 242 2.30 18.34 11.78
CA ILE A 242 1.67 19.62 12.14
C ILE A 242 2.72 20.72 12.29
N GLN A 243 3.80 20.43 13.01
CA GLN A 243 4.88 21.38 13.21
C GLN A 243 5.58 21.75 11.89
N THR A 244 5.75 20.79 10.98
CA THR A 244 6.35 21.01 9.67
C THR A 244 5.51 21.94 8.82
N ILE A 245 4.21 21.65 8.70
CA ILE A 245 3.24 22.48 7.97
C ILE A 245 3.14 23.89 8.57
N SER A 246 3.17 24.01 9.90
CA SER A 246 3.20 25.30 10.59
C SER A 246 4.47 26.11 10.26
N LYS A 247 5.65 25.45 10.26
CA LYS A 247 6.94 26.09 9.89
C LYS A 247 6.97 26.57 8.43
N GLU A 248 6.21 25.93 7.55
CA GLU A 248 6.01 26.36 6.16
C GLU A 248 5.03 27.53 6.01
N GLY A 249 4.35 27.95 7.08
CA GLY A 249 3.40 29.06 7.06
C GLY A 249 2.07 28.71 6.39
N ARG A 250 1.76 27.42 6.26
CA ARG A 250 0.54 26.87 5.62
C ARG A 250 -0.60 26.81 6.62
N LEU A 251 -1.05 28.00 7.05
CA LEU A 251 -1.99 28.17 8.16
C LEU A 251 -3.31 27.40 7.97
N GLU A 252 -3.86 27.36 6.76
CA GLU A 252 -5.10 26.63 6.48
C GLU A 252 -4.97 25.11 6.67
N GLU A 253 -3.81 24.54 6.33
CA GLU A 253 -3.49 23.13 6.58
C GLU A 253 -3.27 22.90 8.08
N GLU A 254 -2.52 23.77 8.76
CA GLU A 254 -2.34 23.71 10.21
C GLU A 254 -3.69 23.72 10.96
N ILE A 255 -4.63 24.58 10.55
CA ILE A 255 -5.98 24.62 11.12
C ILE A 255 -6.71 23.28 10.95
N PHE A 256 -6.70 22.70 9.74
CA PHE A 256 -7.34 21.40 9.52
C PHE A 256 -6.68 20.29 10.35
N LEU A 257 -5.35 20.27 10.42
CA LEU A 257 -4.60 19.29 11.19
C LEU A 257 -4.93 19.32 12.69
N THR A 258 -5.42 20.45 13.23
CA THR A 258 -5.94 20.47 14.61
C THR A 258 -7.19 19.61 14.79
N SER A 259 -8.11 19.60 13.82
CA SER A 259 -9.27 18.72 13.87
C SER A 259 -8.90 17.27 13.63
N PHE A 260 -7.93 17.02 12.75
CA PHE A 260 -7.38 15.68 12.52
C PHE A 260 -6.84 15.10 13.83
N LEU A 261 -5.90 15.78 14.50
CA LEU A 261 -5.35 15.31 15.78
C LEU A 261 -6.42 15.11 16.86
N TRP A 262 -7.44 15.97 16.89
CA TRP A 262 -8.56 15.81 17.80
C TRP A 262 -9.44 14.60 17.47
N GLU A 263 -9.62 14.28 16.19
CA GLU A 263 -10.31 13.08 15.73
C GLU A 263 -9.58 11.81 16.20
N GLU A 264 -8.26 11.72 16.03
CA GLU A 264 -7.43 10.60 16.51
C GLU A 264 -7.47 10.42 18.03
N ALA A 265 -7.47 11.54 18.77
CA ALA A 265 -7.61 11.51 20.22
C ALA A 265 -8.96 10.91 20.66
N LYS A 266 -10.05 11.21 19.94
CA LYS A 266 -11.36 10.60 20.20
C LYS A 266 -11.38 9.11 19.86
N HIS A 267 -10.66 8.70 18.82
CA HIS A 267 -10.56 7.29 18.43
C HIS A 267 -9.84 6.48 19.52
N THR A 268 -8.73 7.02 20.01
CA THR A 268 -8.00 6.48 21.17
C THR A 268 -8.89 6.39 22.41
N GLU A 269 -9.64 7.46 22.72
CA GLU A 269 -10.61 7.46 23.82
C GLU A 269 -11.68 6.38 23.64
N PHE A 270 -12.26 6.27 22.44
CA PHE A 270 -13.33 5.34 22.14
C PHE A 270 -12.94 3.89 22.45
N PHE A 271 -11.80 3.43 21.94
CA PHE A 271 -11.36 2.06 22.22
C PHE A 271 -11.00 1.87 23.71
N SER A 272 -10.43 2.88 24.37
CA SER A 272 -10.19 2.85 25.81
C SER A 272 -11.48 2.69 26.62
N ARG A 273 -12.56 3.39 26.23
CA ARG A 273 -13.89 3.22 26.82
C ARG A 273 -14.47 1.84 26.55
N PHE A 274 -14.40 1.36 25.31
CA PHE A 274 -14.85 0.01 24.95
C PHE A 274 -14.16 -1.05 25.83
N VAL A 275 -12.84 -0.95 26.00
CA VAL A 275 -12.07 -1.85 26.87
C VAL A 275 -12.54 -1.78 28.32
N LYS A 276 -12.66 -0.56 28.85
CA LYS A 276 -13.06 -0.34 30.25
C LYS A 276 -14.48 -0.83 30.55
N GLU A 277 -15.39 -0.72 29.58
CA GLU A 277 -16.81 -0.95 29.81
C GLU A 277 -17.30 -2.34 29.43
N VAL A 278 -16.64 -3.03 28.50
CA VAL A 278 -17.10 -4.33 27.98
C VAL A 278 -16.33 -5.51 28.60
N PHE A 279 -15.05 -5.34 28.89
CA PHE A 279 -14.19 -6.42 29.37
C PHE A 279 -14.23 -6.52 30.89
N VAL A 280 -14.48 -7.73 31.40
CA VAL A 280 -14.45 -8.01 32.84
C VAL A 280 -13.01 -7.98 33.36
N GLU A 281 -12.11 -8.60 32.62
CA GLU A 281 -10.67 -8.61 32.87
C GLU A 281 -9.97 -8.03 31.65
N ARG A 282 -8.97 -7.19 31.88
CA ARG A 282 -8.18 -6.58 30.81
C ARG A 282 -7.25 -7.64 30.22
N PRO A 283 -7.40 -8.01 28.93
CA PRO A 283 -6.47 -8.93 28.28
C PRO A 283 -5.07 -8.33 28.17
N ASP A 284 -4.07 -9.20 28.03
CA ASP A 284 -2.77 -8.77 27.52
C ASP A 284 -2.93 -8.47 26.02
N PHE A 285 -3.01 -7.20 25.66
CA PHE A 285 -3.17 -6.76 24.28
C PHE A 285 -1.87 -6.94 23.49
N GLU A 286 -0.72 -6.73 24.11
CA GLU A 286 0.57 -6.75 23.41
C GLU A 286 0.95 -8.12 22.83
N GLN A 287 0.35 -9.22 23.33
CA GLN A 287 0.53 -10.57 22.77
C GLN A 287 0.12 -10.68 21.30
N PHE A 288 -0.77 -9.79 20.85
CA PHE A 288 -1.27 -9.70 19.47
C PHE A 288 -0.39 -8.84 18.56
N HIS A 289 0.56 -8.08 19.12
CA HIS A 289 1.45 -7.23 18.34
C HIS A 289 2.61 -8.05 17.76
N LYS A 290 2.34 -8.70 16.64
CA LYS A 290 3.28 -9.56 15.91
C LYS A 290 4.38 -8.75 15.18
N PRO A 291 5.47 -9.40 14.73
CA PRO A 291 6.65 -8.72 14.20
C PRO A 291 6.41 -7.67 13.11
N PHE A 292 5.54 -7.91 12.13
CA PHE A 292 5.24 -6.93 11.07
C PHE A 292 4.39 -5.79 11.60
N TYR A 293 3.43 -6.05 12.49
CA TYR A 293 2.70 -4.97 13.15
C TYR A 293 3.66 -4.05 13.94
N LYS A 294 4.60 -4.63 14.69
CA LYS A 294 5.66 -3.86 15.39
C LYS A 294 6.61 -3.18 14.41
N LYS A 295 6.95 -3.80 13.29
CA LYS A 295 7.76 -3.16 12.25
C LYS A 295 7.09 -1.87 11.76
N LEU A 296 5.80 -1.92 11.48
CA LEU A 296 5.07 -0.78 10.95
C LEU A 296 4.78 0.27 12.03
N PHE A 297 4.08 -0.09 13.10
CA PHE A 297 3.58 0.88 14.09
C PHE A 297 4.61 1.29 15.15
N TYR A 298 5.55 0.42 15.51
CA TYR A 298 6.51 0.72 16.60
C TYR A 298 7.82 1.30 16.07
N ARG A 299 8.08 1.17 14.76
CA ARG A 299 9.33 1.60 14.13
C ARG A 299 9.06 2.51 12.93
N GLN A 300 8.49 1.98 11.86
CA GLN A 300 8.42 2.72 10.59
C GLN A 300 7.58 4.00 10.68
N LEU A 301 6.39 3.93 11.27
CA LEU A 301 5.50 5.08 11.49
C LEU A 301 6.18 6.19 12.31
N PRO A 302 6.66 5.93 13.55
CA PRO A 302 7.35 6.97 14.31
C PRO A 302 8.66 7.42 13.65
N GLU A 303 9.41 6.55 12.98
CA GLU A 303 10.66 6.92 12.30
C GLU A 303 10.40 7.92 11.15
N ASP A 304 9.43 7.65 10.28
CA ASP A 304 9.12 8.53 9.14
C ASP A 304 8.56 9.88 9.60
N LEU A 305 7.72 9.90 10.63
CA LEU A 305 7.13 11.13 11.15
C LEU A 305 8.14 11.93 11.98
N ASN A 306 8.86 11.31 12.91
CA ASN A 306 9.84 12.01 13.74
C ASN A 306 11.02 12.55 12.92
N ARG A 307 11.32 11.95 11.76
CA ARG A 307 12.30 12.49 10.80
C ARG A 307 11.98 13.95 10.41
N LEU A 308 10.70 14.35 10.39
CA LEU A 308 10.29 15.70 10.05
C LEU A 308 10.78 16.77 11.05
N TYR A 309 11.20 16.38 12.25
CA TYR A 309 11.84 17.31 13.18
C TYR A 309 13.19 17.84 12.67
N THR A 310 13.92 17.03 11.92
CA THR A 310 15.29 17.33 11.44
C THR A 310 15.39 17.46 9.92
N ASP A 311 14.52 16.78 9.17
CA ASP A 311 14.46 16.80 7.71
C ASP A 311 13.00 16.99 7.24
N SER A 312 12.66 18.22 6.87
CA SER A 312 11.34 18.57 6.33
C SER A 312 11.33 18.64 4.79
N SER A 313 12.23 17.92 4.11
CA SER A 313 12.26 17.88 2.65
C SER A 313 10.95 17.32 2.06
N PRO A 314 10.62 17.63 0.78
CA PRO A 314 9.44 17.08 0.12
C PRO A 314 9.38 15.55 0.17
N LEU A 315 10.51 14.86 -0.03
CA LEU A 315 10.58 13.40 0.06
C LEU A 315 10.31 12.89 1.48
N ALA A 316 10.83 13.56 2.52
CA ALA A 316 10.55 13.17 3.90
C ALA A 316 9.05 13.33 4.24
N GLN A 317 8.42 14.43 3.82
CA GLN A 317 6.98 14.64 3.99
C GLN A 317 6.14 13.63 3.19
N LEU A 318 6.58 13.28 1.98
CA LEU A 318 5.94 12.24 1.17
C LEU A 318 6.00 10.89 1.88
N LYS A 319 7.16 10.47 2.39
CA LYS A 319 7.31 9.21 3.13
C LYS A 319 6.44 9.20 4.38
N ALA A 320 6.44 10.27 5.16
CA ALA A 320 5.60 10.42 6.34
C ALA A 320 4.11 10.25 6.01
N SER A 321 3.59 10.97 5.00
CA SER A 321 2.19 10.87 4.59
C SER A 321 1.88 9.53 3.91
N GLY A 322 2.86 8.90 3.25
CA GLY A 322 2.73 7.55 2.71
C GLY A 322 2.54 6.50 3.79
N THR A 323 3.37 6.52 4.83
CA THR A 323 3.26 5.59 5.96
C THR A 323 1.96 5.82 6.73
N TYR A 324 1.67 7.08 7.09
CA TYR A 324 0.49 7.44 7.87
C TYR A 324 -0.81 7.31 7.07
N ASN A 325 -1.00 8.15 6.05
CA ASN A 325 -2.31 8.29 5.43
C ASN A 325 -2.61 7.22 4.38
N MET A 326 -1.60 6.71 3.67
CA MET A 326 -1.84 5.74 2.59
C MET A 326 -1.87 4.30 3.10
N ILE A 327 -0.98 3.96 4.03
CA ILE A 327 -0.81 2.58 4.51
C ILE A 327 -1.55 2.35 5.83
N VAL A 328 -1.24 3.10 6.88
CA VAL A 328 -1.88 2.92 8.19
C VAL A 328 -3.39 3.20 8.10
N GLU A 329 -3.80 4.38 7.63
CA GLU A 329 -5.22 4.74 7.50
C GLU A 329 -5.84 4.14 6.23
N GLY A 330 -5.26 4.49 5.08
CA GLY A 330 -5.86 4.24 3.77
C GLY A 330 -5.88 2.78 3.32
N THR A 331 -5.16 1.90 4.02
CA THR A 331 -5.07 0.46 3.69
C THR A 331 -5.43 -0.42 4.89
N LEU A 332 -4.71 -0.31 6.02
CA LEU A 332 -4.92 -1.19 7.17
C LEU A 332 -6.20 -0.85 7.94
N ALA A 333 -6.42 0.41 8.32
CA ALA A 333 -7.61 0.81 9.06
C ALA A 333 -8.89 0.53 8.24
N GLU A 334 -8.92 0.91 6.96
CA GLU A 334 -10.03 0.59 6.05
C GLU A 334 -10.32 -0.92 5.95
N THR A 335 -9.28 -1.76 5.92
CA THR A 335 -9.43 -3.23 5.91
C THR A 335 -9.98 -3.74 7.26
N GLY A 336 -9.52 -3.17 8.37
CA GLY A 336 -10.01 -3.47 9.71
C GLY A 336 -11.47 -3.07 9.92
N TYR A 337 -11.93 -1.96 9.35
CA TYR A 337 -13.35 -1.57 9.40
C TYR A 337 -14.25 -2.59 8.71
N GLU A 338 -13.82 -3.16 7.59
CA GLU A 338 -14.57 -4.25 6.95
C GLU A 338 -14.55 -5.53 7.79
N ALA A 339 -13.45 -5.80 8.51
CA ALA A 339 -13.41 -6.93 9.43
C ALA A 339 -14.44 -6.77 10.55
N TYR A 340 -14.52 -5.59 11.17
CA TYR A 340 -15.58 -5.30 12.14
C TYR A 340 -16.98 -5.37 11.53
N HIS A 341 -17.18 -4.86 10.31
CA HIS A 341 -18.47 -4.96 9.63
C HIS A 341 -18.91 -6.42 9.47
N LYS A 342 -18.02 -7.27 8.96
CA LYS A 342 -18.27 -8.70 8.75
C LYS A 342 -18.51 -9.46 10.05
N MET A 343 -17.71 -9.20 11.07
CA MET A 343 -17.86 -9.87 12.37
C MET A 343 -19.12 -9.41 13.11
N LEU A 344 -19.37 -8.11 13.17
CA LEU A 344 -20.33 -7.54 14.12
C LEU A 344 -21.66 -7.21 13.49
N LYS A 345 -21.66 -6.53 12.34
CA LYS A 345 -22.89 -6.04 11.71
C LYS A 345 -23.68 -7.16 11.05
N GLU A 346 -22.99 -8.08 10.36
CA GLU A 346 -23.66 -9.23 9.73
C GLU A 346 -24.25 -10.21 10.77
N ASN A 347 -23.71 -10.21 12.00
CA ASN A 347 -24.15 -11.06 13.10
C ASN A 347 -25.00 -10.34 14.17
N ASN A 348 -25.28 -9.04 14.00
CA ASN A 348 -26.00 -8.19 14.97
C ASN A 348 -25.41 -8.18 16.39
N LEU A 349 -24.08 -8.05 16.52
CA LEU A 349 -23.34 -8.10 17.78
C LEU A 349 -22.67 -6.75 18.12
N LEU A 350 -22.55 -6.42 19.41
CA LEU A 350 -21.74 -5.28 19.88
C LEU A 350 -22.10 -3.93 19.19
N PRO A 351 -23.35 -3.46 19.31
CA PRO A 351 -23.82 -2.29 18.57
C PRO A 351 -23.11 -0.98 18.96
N GLY A 352 -22.64 -0.83 20.20
CA GLY A 352 -21.84 0.32 20.62
C GLY A 352 -20.48 0.35 19.93
N LEU A 353 -19.81 -0.81 19.83
CA LEU A 353 -18.58 -0.94 19.05
C LEU A 353 -18.84 -0.61 17.57
N GLN A 354 -19.92 -1.14 16.98
CA GLN A 354 -20.29 -0.83 15.59
C GLN A 354 -20.50 0.67 15.34
N ASP A 355 -21.23 1.36 16.23
CA ASP A 355 -21.49 2.80 16.07
C ASP A 355 -20.18 3.58 16.06
N GLY A 356 -19.28 3.32 17.01
CA GLY A 356 -17.98 4.01 17.04
C GLY A 356 -17.12 3.70 15.81
N ILE A 357 -17.07 2.46 15.32
CA ILE A 357 -16.34 2.11 14.09
C ILE A 357 -16.89 2.88 12.87
N ILE A 358 -18.21 3.07 12.79
CA ILE A 358 -18.84 3.87 11.72
C ILE A 358 -18.40 5.34 11.82
N LYS A 359 -18.31 5.89 13.04
CA LYS A 359 -17.84 7.26 13.27
C LYS A 359 -16.36 7.44 12.96
N LEU A 360 -15.51 6.51 13.39
CA LEU A 360 -14.09 6.40 13.03
C LEU A 360 -13.92 6.45 11.50
N LYS A 361 -14.59 5.55 10.78
CA LYS A 361 -14.54 5.50 9.31
C LYS A 361 -15.02 6.80 8.65
N GLN A 362 -15.98 7.51 9.27
CA GLN A 362 -16.43 8.82 8.79
C GLN A 362 -15.35 9.90 8.93
N ASP A 363 -14.59 9.88 10.03
CA ASP A 363 -13.44 10.76 10.28
C ASP A 363 -12.29 10.46 9.29
N GLU A 364 -11.92 9.19 9.14
CA GLU A 364 -10.86 8.72 8.23
C GLU A 364 -11.01 9.19 6.78
N SER A 365 -12.25 9.34 6.31
CA SER A 365 -12.50 9.88 4.97
C SER A 365 -11.87 11.26 4.74
N ARG A 366 -11.75 12.08 5.80
CA ARG A 366 -11.10 13.41 5.76
C ARG A 366 -9.59 13.31 5.93
N HIS A 367 -9.12 12.40 6.78
CA HIS A 367 -7.70 12.16 7.02
C HIS A 367 -6.99 11.72 5.72
N ILE A 368 -7.53 10.68 5.09
CA ILE A 368 -7.08 10.18 3.79
C ILE A 368 -7.19 11.25 2.71
N ALA A 369 -8.26 12.04 2.70
CA ALA A 369 -8.42 13.13 1.73
C ALA A 369 -7.33 14.20 1.87
N TYR A 370 -6.94 14.53 3.10
CA TYR A 370 -5.81 15.43 3.35
C TYR A 370 -4.48 14.81 2.93
N GLY A 371 -4.23 13.55 3.28
CA GLY A 371 -3.02 12.83 2.84
C GLY A 371 -2.85 12.85 1.32
N LEU A 372 -3.93 12.53 0.58
CA LEU A 372 -3.92 12.61 -0.88
C LEU A 372 -3.66 14.03 -1.40
N TYR A 373 -4.26 15.05 -0.77
CA TYR A 373 -4.01 16.45 -1.11
C TYR A 373 -2.54 16.83 -0.89
N LEU A 374 -1.97 16.47 0.26
CA LEU A 374 -0.58 16.75 0.62
C LEU A 374 0.39 16.06 -0.35
N ILE A 375 0.21 14.77 -0.59
CA ILE A 375 1.05 13.98 -1.49
C ILE A 375 0.98 14.53 -2.91
N ASN A 376 -0.23 14.78 -3.44
CA ASN A 376 -0.39 15.34 -4.78
C ASN A 376 0.26 16.73 -4.90
N ARG A 377 0.11 17.59 -3.89
CA ARG A 377 0.78 18.89 -3.85
C ARG A 377 2.30 18.75 -3.92
N LEU A 378 2.88 17.89 -3.09
CA LEU A 378 4.32 17.68 -3.02
C LEU A 378 4.89 17.09 -4.32
N LEU A 379 4.21 16.12 -4.92
CA LEU A 379 4.64 15.50 -6.18
C LEU A 379 4.55 16.44 -7.37
N ASN A 380 3.50 17.27 -7.45
CA ASN A 380 3.36 18.25 -8.53
C ASN A 380 4.50 19.28 -8.52
N ASP A 381 4.98 19.65 -7.32
CA ASP A 381 6.08 20.60 -7.17
C ASP A 381 7.47 19.93 -7.23
N ASN A 382 7.56 18.59 -7.06
CA ASN A 382 8.81 17.84 -6.90
C ASN A 382 8.75 16.47 -7.61
N SER A 383 8.72 16.47 -8.95
CA SER A 383 8.54 15.25 -9.75
C SER A 383 9.65 14.21 -9.59
N ASP A 384 10.85 14.63 -9.20
CA ASP A 384 12.00 13.78 -8.89
C ASP A 384 11.78 12.90 -7.65
N CYS A 385 10.87 13.31 -6.76
CA CYS A 385 10.50 12.55 -5.57
C CYS A 385 9.55 11.37 -5.86
N SER A 386 8.97 11.25 -7.07
CA SER A 386 8.00 10.19 -7.40
C SER A 386 8.61 8.80 -7.22
N ALA A 387 9.67 8.46 -7.96
CA ALA A 387 10.28 7.13 -7.90
C ALA A 387 10.74 6.67 -6.49
N PRO A 388 11.41 7.50 -5.66
CA PRO A 388 11.77 7.08 -4.30
C PRO A 388 10.56 6.99 -3.36
N PHE A 389 9.53 7.82 -3.54
CA PHE A 389 8.28 7.71 -2.77
C PHE A 389 7.50 6.46 -3.13
N GLU A 390 7.40 6.18 -4.43
CA GLU A 390 6.84 4.97 -5.00
C GLU A 390 7.47 3.72 -4.38
N LYS A 391 8.80 3.61 -4.41
CA LYS A 391 9.53 2.49 -3.78
C LYS A 391 9.18 2.33 -2.29
N HIS A 392 9.07 3.45 -1.56
CA HIS A 392 8.70 3.44 -0.14
C HIS A 392 7.30 2.85 0.07
N LEU A 393 6.31 3.24 -0.74
CA LEU A 393 4.96 2.68 -0.66
C LEU A 393 4.91 1.18 -0.98
N GLU A 394 5.76 0.70 -1.90
CA GLU A 394 5.85 -0.72 -2.24
C GLU A 394 6.36 -1.56 -1.05
N GLU A 395 7.39 -1.07 -0.36
CA GLU A 395 7.94 -1.70 0.84
C GLU A 395 6.91 -1.75 1.98
N LEU A 396 6.18 -0.64 2.19
CA LEU A 396 5.14 -0.57 3.21
C LEU A 396 3.92 -1.44 2.91
N LEU A 397 3.54 -1.59 1.63
CA LEU A 397 2.44 -2.46 1.25
C LEU A 397 2.77 -3.92 1.55
N ASP A 398 4.00 -4.35 1.26
CA ASP A 398 4.48 -5.69 1.62
C ASP A 398 4.34 -5.91 3.13
N ASP A 399 4.78 -4.96 3.96
CA ASP A 399 4.60 -5.01 5.41
C ASP A 399 3.12 -5.05 5.82
N ALA A 400 2.26 -4.22 5.24
CA ALA A 400 0.83 -4.19 5.53
C ALA A 400 0.14 -5.53 5.19
N THR A 401 0.49 -6.16 4.07
CA THR A 401 -0.04 -7.49 3.72
C THR A 401 0.44 -8.57 4.69
N ASN A 402 1.68 -8.48 5.16
CA ASN A 402 2.20 -9.38 6.18
C ASN A 402 1.52 -9.19 7.55
N VAL A 403 1.14 -7.96 7.93
CA VAL A 403 0.29 -7.73 9.12
C VAL A 403 -1.03 -8.50 8.99
N ILE A 404 -1.65 -8.49 7.81
CA ILE A 404 -2.87 -9.27 7.58
C ILE A 404 -2.59 -10.77 7.71
N HIS A 405 -1.47 -11.28 7.16
CA HIS A 405 -1.08 -12.68 7.37
C HIS A 405 -0.94 -13.04 8.86
N GLU A 406 -0.29 -12.19 9.65
CA GLU A 406 -0.09 -12.37 11.10
C GLU A 406 -1.41 -12.41 11.89
N ILE A 407 -2.43 -11.66 11.46
CA ILE A 407 -3.75 -11.68 12.11
C ILE A 407 -4.41 -13.05 11.98
N PHE A 408 -4.30 -13.69 10.81
CA PHE A 408 -4.98 -14.95 10.52
C PHE A 408 -4.19 -16.20 10.94
N GLU A 409 -2.86 -16.10 11.06
CA GLU A 409 -1.97 -17.22 11.41
C GLU A 409 -2.39 -18.02 12.66
N PRO A 410 -2.86 -17.41 13.77
CA PRO A 410 -3.18 -18.15 14.99
C PRO A 410 -4.46 -19.01 14.91
N TYR A 411 -5.25 -18.93 13.84
CA TYR A 411 -6.58 -19.53 13.77
C TYR A 411 -6.64 -20.65 12.72
N ASP A 412 -6.78 -21.90 13.18
CA ASP A 412 -7.02 -23.05 12.29
C ASP A 412 -8.38 -22.95 11.59
N VAL A 413 -9.40 -22.51 12.33
CA VAL A 413 -10.72 -22.15 11.81
C VAL A 413 -11.01 -20.72 12.25
N VAL A 414 -11.09 -19.82 11.28
CA VAL A 414 -11.26 -18.39 11.58
C VAL A 414 -12.71 -18.13 12.01
N PRO A 415 -12.94 -17.52 13.20
CA PRO A 415 -14.29 -17.17 13.65
C PRO A 415 -15.00 -16.24 12.67
N PHE A 416 -16.34 -16.20 12.75
CA PHE A 416 -17.21 -15.40 11.87
C PHE A 416 -17.08 -15.69 10.36
N GLY A 417 -16.43 -16.79 9.96
CA GLY A 417 -16.26 -17.15 8.55
C GLY A 417 -15.39 -16.18 7.77
N LEU A 418 -14.45 -15.50 8.44
CA LEU A 418 -13.56 -14.55 7.78
C LEU A 418 -12.54 -15.29 6.89
N GLU A 419 -12.41 -14.84 5.65
CA GLU A 419 -11.49 -15.42 4.67
C GLU A 419 -10.27 -14.52 4.46
N LYS A 420 -9.08 -15.00 4.86
CA LYS A 420 -7.82 -14.26 4.72
C LYS A 420 -7.60 -13.68 3.32
N GLU A 421 -7.85 -14.48 2.28
CA GLU A 421 -7.68 -14.05 0.87
C GLU A 421 -8.58 -12.88 0.49
N TRP A 422 -9.79 -12.80 1.07
CA TRP A 422 -10.68 -11.67 0.84
C TRP A 422 -10.08 -10.37 1.40
N PHE A 423 -9.52 -10.41 2.61
CA PHE A 423 -8.92 -9.25 3.27
C PHE A 423 -7.63 -8.77 2.58
N LEU A 424 -6.77 -9.69 2.13
CA LEU A 424 -5.58 -9.35 1.35
C LEU A 424 -5.96 -8.63 0.05
N ASN A 425 -6.93 -9.19 -0.69
CA ASN A 425 -7.42 -8.58 -1.93
C ASN A 425 -8.08 -7.22 -1.68
N TYR A 426 -8.83 -7.09 -0.57
CA TYR A 426 -9.44 -5.82 -0.18
C TYR A 426 -8.38 -4.75 0.12
N ALA A 427 -7.36 -5.08 0.91
CA ALA A 427 -6.27 -4.17 1.26
C ALA A 427 -5.51 -3.68 0.01
N ILE A 428 -5.12 -4.61 -0.87
CA ILE A 428 -4.46 -4.28 -2.14
C ILE A 428 -5.36 -3.37 -3.00
N LYS A 429 -6.66 -3.66 -3.06
CA LYS A 429 -7.63 -2.84 -3.81
C LYS A 429 -7.77 -1.43 -3.22
N GLN A 430 -7.76 -1.28 -1.90
CA GLN A 430 -7.79 0.05 -1.26
C GLN A 430 -6.55 0.86 -1.64
N PHE A 431 -5.37 0.25 -1.48
CA PHE A 431 -4.10 0.86 -1.87
C PHE A 431 -4.11 1.30 -3.34
N GLN A 432 -4.50 0.40 -4.27
CA GLN A 432 -4.63 0.70 -5.70
C GLN A 432 -5.52 1.90 -5.99
N GLN A 433 -6.69 1.99 -5.36
CA GLN A 433 -7.61 3.10 -5.57
C GLN A 433 -6.99 4.45 -5.18
N ARG A 434 -6.11 4.46 -4.18
CA ARG A 434 -5.44 5.68 -3.71
C ARG A 434 -4.29 6.06 -4.62
N ILE A 435 -3.47 5.09 -5.03
CA ILE A 435 -2.42 5.29 -6.05
C ILE A 435 -3.01 5.87 -7.35
N ASN A 436 -4.12 5.29 -7.84
CA ASN A 436 -4.78 5.77 -9.05
C ASN A 436 -5.25 7.23 -8.95
N LYS A 437 -5.62 7.71 -7.75
CA LYS A 437 -6.01 9.12 -7.53
C LYS A 437 -4.83 10.09 -7.56
N LEU A 438 -3.64 9.62 -7.21
CA LEU A 438 -2.43 10.42 -7.20
C LEU A 438 -1.81 10.58 -8.59
N GLY A 439 -2.24 9.76 -9.57
CA GLY A 439 -1.67 9.78 -10.92
C GLY A 439 -0.18 9.41 -10.95
N ILE A 440 0.33 8.84 -9.86
CA ILE A 440 1.66 8.24 -9.82
C ILE A 440 1.60 6.83 -10.41
N TYR A 441 2.69 6.54 -11.13
CA TYR A 441 2.94 5.41 -12.04
C TYR A 441 2.36 5.48 -13.45
#